data_AF-A0AA50RU56-F1
#
_entry.id   AF-A0AA50RU56-F1
#
_cell.length_a   1.000
_cell.length_b   1.000
_cell.length_c   1.000
_cell.angle_alpha   90.00
_cell.angle_beta   90.00
_cell.angle_gamma   90.00
#
_symmetry.space_group_name_H-M   'P 1'
#
loop_
_entity.id
_entity.type
_entity.pdbx_description
1 polymer ?
#
loop_
_entity_poly.entity_id
_entity_poly.type
_entity_poly.pdbx_seq_one_letter_code
_entity_poly.pdbx_strand_id
1 'polypeptide(L)'
;VPRARIALQHNLGLGGAAVVAMYRKGFENVVPNQVAAITDNPQDFKVYKYMKILEEAMAADEQNLIEKVRGIYGFRVKSGPNGAEGYWVINAKEGKGKVCYKGGDKCDVTFTINDEDVADLISGKLNPQKAFFQGKIKIQGNMGLAMKLTDLQKSAAGKIDAIRS
;
A
#
# COMPACT_ATOMS: atom_id res chain seq x y z
N VAL A 1 14.43 8.46 -64.67
CA VAL A 1 15.04 9.72 -64.17
C VAL A 1 15.13 9.61 -62.64
N PRO A 2 16.25 10.00 -62.04
CA PRO A 2 16.86 9.37 -60.86
C PRO A 2 16.57 10.15 -59.57
N ARG A 3 16.83 9.52 -58.42
CA ARG A 3 17.62 10.06 -57.27
C ARG A 3 17.36 9.21 -56.01
N ALA A 4 18.12 8.14 -55.87
CA ALA A 4 18.47 7.63 -54.54
C ALA A 4 19.38 8.66 -53.87
N ARG A 5 18.99 9.19 -52.71
CA ARG A 5 19.90 9.85 -51.77
C ARG A 5 19.61 9.41 -50.35
N ILE A 6 20.45 8.48 -49.92
CA ILE A 6 21.18 8.50 -48.65
C ILE A 6 20.34 8.14 -47.42
N ALA A 7 20.52 6.86 -47.07
CA ALA A 7 20.46 6.36 -45.72
C ALA A 7 21.33 7.20 -44.78
N LEU A 8 20.74 7.63 -43.67
CA LEU A 8 21.45 7.83 -42.42
C LEU A 8 20.68 7.01 -41.37
N GLN A 9 20.93 5.72 -41.42
CA GLN A 9 20.68 4.84 -40.31
C GLN A 9 21.77 5.12 -39.28
N HIS A 10 21.41 5.68 -38.13
CA HIS A 10 22.13 5.35 -36.91
C HIS A 10 21.13 4.99 -35.83
N ASN A 11 21.07 3.67 -35.62
CA ASN A 11 20.56 3.02 -34.44
C ASN A 11 21.34 3.51 -33.22
N LEU A 12 20.62 4.10 -32.28
CA LEU A 12 20.86 4.00 -30.84
C LEU A 12 19.43 3.95 -30.28
N GLY A 13 18.78 2.81 -30.09
CA GLY A 13 19.21 1.62 -29.37
C GLY A 13 18.16 1.41 -28.28
N LEU A 14 17.68 0.15 -28.14
CA LEU A 14 16.79 -0.35 -27.10
C LEU A 14 15.35 0.20 -27.15
N GLY A 15 14.29 -0.59 -27.38
CA GLY A 15 14.04 -1.93 -26.85
C GLY A 15 12.91 -1.82 -25.83
N GLY A 16 11.70 -2.26 -26.18
CA GLY A 16 10.66 -2.49 -25.18
C GLY A 16 9.22 -2.22 -25.63
N ALA A 17 8.45 -3.31 -25.68
CA ALA A 17 7.01 -3.36 -25.42
C ALA A 17 6.04 -2.73 -26.45
N ALA A 18 5.79 -3.46 -27.54
CA ALA A 18 4.54 -3.34 -28.30
C ALA A 18 4.00 -4.72 -28.70
N VAL A 19 3.74 -5.59 -27.72
CA VAL A 19 2.93 -6.80 -27.93
C VAL A 19 2.11 -7.04 -26.67
N VAL A 20 0.93 -6.43 -26.55
CA VAL A 20 -0.37 -7.08 -26.21
C VAL A 20 -1.46 -6.06 -26.53
N ALA A 21 -1.71 -5.82 -27.81
CA ALA A 21 -2.84 -5.02 -28.28
C ALA A 21 -3.59 -5.79 -29.38
N MET A 22 -3.97 -7.04 -29.13
CA MET A 22 -4.73 -7.88 -30.07
C MET A 22 -5.50 -9.01 -29.37
N TYR A 23 -6.23 -8.73 -28.28
CA TYR A 23 -7.30 -9.62 -27.79
C TYR A 23 -8.41 -8.80 -27.10
N ARG A 24 -9.14 -8.03 -27.91
CA ARG A 24 -10.42 -7.41 -27.51
C ARG A 24 -11.44 -7.65 -28.61
N LYS A 25 -12.03 -8.84 -28.64
CA LYS A 25 -13.34 -9.12 -29.27
C LYS A 25 -13.75 -10.56 -28.95
N GLY A 26 -14.73 -10.70 -28.05
CA GLY A 26 -15.48 -11.93 -27.84
C GLY A 26 -15.37 -12.53 -26.46
N PHE A 27 -15.93 -11.88 -25.43
CA PHE A 27 -16.64 -12.52 -24.32
C PHE A 27 -17.50 -11.44 -23.64
N GLU A 28 -18.82 -11.63 -23.69
CA GLU A 28 -19.81 -10.81 -22.99
C GLU A 28 -19.88 -11.19 -21.51
N ASN A 29 -20.15 -10.20 -20.66
CA ASN A 29 -20.55 -10.30 -19.25
C ASN A 29 -19.55 -10.89 -18.24
N VAL A 30 -18.38 -10.27 -18.14
CA VAL A 30 -17.69 -10.16 -16.84
C VAL A 30 -17.63 -8.68 -16.51
N VAL A 31 -18.34 -8.26 -15.46
CA VAL A 31 -18.20 -6.93 -14.87
C VAL A 31 -16.71 -6.76 -14.60
N PRO A 32 -15.99 -5.84 -15.28
CA PRO A 32 -14.61 -5.59 -14.92
C PRO A 32 -14.65 -5.05 -13.50
N ASN A 33 -14.26 -5.88 -12.54
CA ASN A 33 -13.81 -5.41 -11.25
C ASN A 33 -12.72 -4.40 -11.60
N GLN A 34 -13.05 -3.11 -11.57
CA GLN A 34 -12.15 -2.06 -11.97
C GLN A 34 -10.87 -2.30 -11.17
N VAL A 35 -9.80 -2.67 -11.87
CA VAL A 35 -8.47 -2.53 -11.30
C VAL A 35 -8.29 -1.02 -11.19
N ALA A 36 -8.83 -0.45 -10.12
CA ALA A 36 -8.76 0.97 -9.84
C ALA A 36 -7.28 1.34 -9.99
N ALA A 37 -7.01 2.22 -10.96
CA ALA A 37 -5.65 2.61 -11.26
C ALA A 37 -5.04 3.12 -9.95
N ILE A 38 -3.92 2.50 -9.54
CA ILE A 38 -3.21 2.98 -8.36
C ILE A 38 -2.71 4.38 -8.73
N THR A 39 -3.29 5.42 -8.13
CA THR A 39 -2.99 6.80 -8.53
C THR A 39 -1.53 7.13 -8.29
N ASP A 40 -0.94 8.01 -9.09
CA ASP A 40 0.46 8.45 -8.93
C ASP A 40 0.63 9.48 -7.81
N ASN A 41 -0.47 10.12 -7.37
CA ASN A 41 -0.46 11.12 -6.31
C ASN A 41 -0.94 10.52 -4.98
N PRO A 42 -0.04 10.08 -4.09
CA PRO A 42 -0.43 9.55 -2.78
C PRO A 42 -0.91 10.64 -1.82
N GLN A 43 -0.59 11.92 -2.07
CA GLN A 43 -0.85 13.04 -1.16
C GLN A 43 -2.33 13.35 -0.96
N ASP A 44 -3.17 12.98 -1.93
CA ASP A 44 -4.61 13.23 -1.88
C ASP A 44 -5.34 12.28 -0.94
N PHE A 45 -4.71 11.15 -0.58
CA PHE A 45 -5.29 10.23 0.39
C PHE A 45 -5.10 10.71 1.82
N LYS A 46 -6.14 10.52 2.64
CA LYS A 46 -6.04 10.78 4.07
C LYS A 46 -4.96 9.91 4.71
N VAL A 47 -4.84 8.65 4.26
CA VAL A 47 -3.83 7.71 4.74
C VAL A 47 -2.39 8.23 4.62
N TYR A 48 -2.08 9.09 3.66
CA TYR A 48 -0.70 9.55 3.43
C TYR A 48 -0.12 10.32 4.61
N LYS A 49 -0.92 11.20 5.23
CA LYS A 49 -0.51 11.93 6.43
C LYS A 49 -0.22 10.98 7.58
N TYR A 50 -1.07 9.97 7.75
CA TYR A 50 -0.90 8.97 8.80
C TYR A 50 0.29 8.05 8.56
N MET A 51 0.57 7.68 7.31
CA MET A 51 1.73 6.88 6.95
C MET A 51 3.05 7.60 7.26
N LYS A 52 3.10 8.93 7.08
CA LYS A 52 4.26 9.74 7.51
C LYS A 52 4.43 9.76 9.02
N ILE A 53 3.34 9.96 9.76
CA ILE A 53 3.39 9.93 11.24
C ILE A 53 3.82 8.55 11.74
N LEU A 54 3.36 7.48 11.08
CA LEU A 54 3.77 6.12 11.40
C LEU A 54 5.26 5.90 11.11
N GLU A 55 5.78 6.40 9.99
CA GLU A 55 7.21 6.35 9.66
C GLU A 55 8.06 7.07 10.72
N GLU A 56 7.63 8.26 11.15
CA GLU A 56 8.27 9.01 12.23
C GLU A 56 8.20 8.27 13.57
N ALA A 57 7.05 7.67 13.91
CA ALA A 57 6.88 6.88 15.12
C ALA A 57 7.74 5.61 15.12
N MET A 58 7.92 4.96 13.97
CA MET A 58 8.85 3.82 13.83
C MET A 58 10.31 4.28 13.94
N ALA A 59 10.66 5.46 13.43
CA ALA A 59 12.00 6.02 13.55
C ALA A 59 12.35 6.41 15.00
N ALA A 60 11.35 6.90 15.74
CA ALA A 60 11.42 7.28 17.16
C ALA A 60 11.19 6.11 18.13
N ASP A 61 11.05 4.87 17.64
CA ASP A 61 10.84 3.70 18.49
C ASP A 61 12.09 3.37 19.32
N GLU A 62 12.15 3.89 20.55
CA GLU A 62 13.20 3.59 21.53
C GLU A 62 13.03 2.21 22.18
N GLN A 63 11.84 1.62 22.06
CA GLN A 63 11.46 0.37 22.74
C GLN A 63 11.69 -0.88 21.88
N ASN A 64 12.26 -0.72 20.67
CA ASN A 64 12.49 -1.80 19.71
C ASN A 64 11.24 -2.67 19.49
N LEU A 65 10.08 -2.03 19.51
CA LEU A 65 8.79 -2.63 19.22
C LEU A 65 8.74 -3.20 17.80
N ILE A 66 9.42 -2.54 16.86
CA ILE A 66 9.54 -3.00 15.48
C ILE A 66 10.20 -4.38 15.38
N GLU A 67 11.11 -4.73 16.30
CA GLU A 67 11.75 -6.05 16.32
C GLU A 67 10.79 -7.20 16.63
N LYS A 68 9.71 -6.90 17.37
CA LYS A 68 8.66 -7.89 17.67
C LYS A 68 7.76 -8.17 16.47
N VAL A 69 7.70 -7.22 15.53
CA VAL A 69 6.83 -7.24 14.34
C VAL A 69 7.65 -7.18 13.04
N ARG A 70 8.82 -7.83 13.00
CA ARG A 70 9.64 -7.89 11.79
C ARG A 70 8.90 -8.55 10.64
N GLY A 71 8.55 -7.75 9.64
CA GLY A 71 7.81 -8.19 8.46
C GLY A 71 7.62 -7.08 7.44
N ILE A 72 7.25 -7.47 6.23
CA ILE A 72 6.88 -6.54 5.16
C ILE A 72 5.35 -6.45 5.12
N TYR A 73 4.81 -5.27 5.35
CA TYR A 73 3.38 -5.03 5.44
C TYR A 73 2.88 -4.22 4.25
N GLY A 74 1.97 -4.80 3.46
CA GLY A 74 1.27 -4.10 2.40
C GLY A 74 -0.01 -3.46 2.92
N PHE A 75 -0.25 -2.19 2.59
CA PHE A 75 -1.46 -1.45 2.88
C PHE A 75 -2.09 -1.03 1.55
N ARG A 76 -3.19 -1.69 1.20
CA ARG A 76 -4.02 -1.35 0.06
C ARG A 76 -5.18 -0.50 0.54
N VAL A 77 -5.21 0.76 0.11
CA VAL A 77 -6.32 1.66 0.43
C VAL A 77 -7.24 1.74 -0.77
N LYS A 78 -8.53 1.53 -0.52
CA LYS A 78 -9.62 1.59 -1.48
C LYS A 78 -10.49 2.81 -1.23
N SER A 79 -11.34 3.16 -2.19
CA SER A 79 -12.27 4.29 -2.05
C SER A 79 -11.56 5.60 -1.72
N GLY A 80 -10.43 5.86 -2.36
CA GLY A 80 -9.73 7.13 -2.28
C GLY A 80 -10.42 8.25 -3.05
N PRO A 81 -9.80 9.43 -3.14
CA PRO A 81 -10.32 10.55 -3.92
C PRO A 81 -10.62 10.10 -5.37
N ASN A 82 -11.83 10.39 -5.85
CA ASN A 82 -12.35 9.96 -7.16
C ASN A 82 -12.41 8.43 -7.37
N GLY A 83 -12.49 7.64 -6.29
CA GLY A 83 -12.53 6.17 -6.37
C GLY A 83 -11.16 5.54 -6.64
N ALA A 84 -10.07 6.31 -6.50
CA ALA A 84 -8.72 5.79 -6.69
C ALA A 84 -8.34 4.76 -5.62
N GLU A 85 -7.47 3.82 -6.01
CA GLU A 85 -6.79 2.94 -5.07
C GLU A 85 -5.37 3.43 -4.81
N GLY A 86 -4.86 3.19 -3.61
CA GLY A 86 -3.48 3.45 -3.24
C GLY A 86 -2.84 2.19 -2.66
N TYR A 87 -1.53 2.05 -2.83
CA TYR A 87 -0.79 0.92 -2.27
C TYR A 87 0.50 1.40 -1.61
N TRP A 88 0.65 1.10 -0.33
CA TRP A 88 1.83 1.40 0.47
C TRP A 88 2.44 0.09 0.94
N VAL A 89 3.76 0.05 0.99
CA VAL A 89 4.52 -1.08 1.54
C VAL A 89 5.35 -0.54 2.68
N ILE A 90 5.24 -1.17 3.84
CA ILE A 90 5.98 -0.85 5.05
C ILE A 90 6.96 -1.98 5.29
N ASN A 91 8.23 -1.74 5.04
CA ASN A 91 9.28 -2.69 5.37
C ASN A 91 9.72 -2.47 6.82
N ALA A 92 9.17 -3.26 7.74
CA ALA A 92 9.58 -3.31 9.15
C ALA A 92 10.54 -4.48 9.44
N LYS A 93 11.04 -5.14 8.38
CA LYS A 93 11.96 -6.28 8.50
C LYS A 93 13.41 -5.80 8.68
N GLU A 94 13.76 -4.68 8.05
CA GLU A 94 15.11 -4.11 8.06
C GLU A 94 15.12 -2.74 8.76
N GLY A 95 15.95 -2.61 9.80
CA GLY A 95 16.19 -1.34 10.49
C GLY A 95 14.94 -0.77 11.18
N LYS A 96 14.79 0.56 11.09
CA LYS A 96 13.76 1.36 11.79
C LYS A 96 12.42 1.46 11.05
N GLY A 97 12.16 0.59 10.08
CA GLY A 97 10.93 0.65 9.30
C GLY A 97 11.02 1.70 8.18
N LYS A 98 10.56 1.36 6.97
CA LYS A 98 10.50 2.31 5.85
C LYS A 98 9.17 2.19 5.13
N VAL A 99 8.56 3.32 4.77
CA VAL A 99 7.32 3.34 4.00
C VAL A 99 7.61 3.68 2.53
N CYS A 100 7.15 2.82 1.62
CA CYS A 100 7.31 2.97 0.17
C CYS A 100 5.92 2.98 -0.50
N TYR A 101 5.62 4.03 -1.26
CA TYR A 101 4.42 4.02 -2.11
C TYR A 101 4.67 3.18 -3.37
N LYS A 102 3.68 2.40 -3.80
CA LYS A 102 3.78 1.46 -4.92
C LYS A 102 4.97 0.49 -4.82
N GLY A 103 5.34 0.10 -3.58
CA GLY A 103 6.42 -0.88 -3.38
C GLY A 103 6.10 -2.22 -4.06
N GLY A 104 7.10 -2.78 -4.75
CA GLY A 104 7.00 -4.09 -5.42
C GLY A 104 7.37 -5.27 -4.52
N ASP A 105 7.69 -5.02 -3.25
CA ASP A 105 8.18 -6.05 -2.34
C ASP A 105 7.08 -7.06 -1.98
N LYS A 106 7.49 -8.32 -1.85
CA LYS A 106 6.60 -9.39 -1.40
C LYS A 106 6.21 -9.12 0.05
N CYS A 107 4.96 -8.75 0.26
CA CYS A 107 4.42 -8.49 1.58
C CYS A 107 4.12 -9.81 2.30
N ASP A 108 4.54 -9.91 3.56
CA ASP A 108 4.19 -11.02 4.46
C ASP A 108 2.73 -10.93 4.88
N VAL A 109 2.23 -9.71 5.05
CA VAL A 109 0.84 -9.42 5.39
C VAL A 109 0.35 -8.27 4.53
N THR A 110 -0.87 -8.37 4.00
CA THR A 110 -1.52 -7.31 3.25
C THR A 110 -2.84 -6.93 3.90
N PHE A 111 -2.96 -5.66 4.30
CA PHE A 111 -4.18 -5.04 4.79
C PHE A 111 -4.87 -4.33 3.64
N THR A 112 -6.16 -4.55 3.48
CA THR A 112 -7.02 -3.78 2.58
C THR A 112 -8.07 -3.05 3.39
N ILE A 113 -8.19 -1.74 3.20
CA ILE A 113 -9.07 -0.86 3.97
C ILE A 113 -9.55 0.31 3.09
N ASN A 114 -10.69 0.92 3.40
CA ASN A 114 -11.15 2.13 2.72
C ASN A 114 -10.49 3.38 3.30
N ASP A 115 -10.18 4.39 2.48
CA ASP A 115 -9.52 5.64 2.93
C ASP A 115 -10.30 6.34 4.05
N GLU A 116 -11.63 6.23 4.02
CA GLU A 116 -12.52 6.75 5.06
C GLU A 116 -12.33 6.09 6.43
N ASP A 117 -12.14 4.77 6.46
CA ASP A 117 -11.97 4.00 7.69
C ASP A 117 -10.52 4.04 8.21
N VAL A 118 -9.54 4.38 7.36
CA VAL A 118 -8.11 4.47 7.76
C VAL A 118 -7.89 5.53 8.83
N ALA A 119 -8.52 6.69 8.69
CA ALA A 119 -8.36 7.78 9.64
C ALA A 119 -8.82 7.36 11.05
N ASP A 120 -9.94 6.65 11.14
CA ASP A 120 -10.47 6.14 12.40
C ASP A 120 -9.62 4.99 12.95
N LEU A 121 -9.09 4.13 12.08
CA LEU A 121 -8.20 3.04 12.48
C LEU A 121 -6.91 3.54 13.13
N ILE A 122 -6.25 4.51 12.48
CA ILE A 122 -4.95 5.00 12.94
C ILE A 122 -5.10 5.97 14.11
N SER A 123 -6.19 6.74 14.16
CA SER A 123 -6.52 7.56 15.33
C SER A 123 -6.96 6.73 16.56
N GLY A 124 -7.11 5.41 16.42
CA GLY A 124 -7.54 4.52 17.49
C GLY A 124 -9.04 4.57 17.80
N LYS A 125 -9.81 5.41 17.10
CA LYS A 125 -11.28 5.46 17.22
C LYS A 125 -11.94 4.18 16.76
N LEU A 126 -11.37 3.53 15.74
CA LEU A 126 -11.82 2.26 15.23
C LEU A 126 -10.87 1.15 15.66
N ASN A 127 -11.41 0.18 16.41
CA ASN A 127 -10.64 -0.98 16.83
C ASN A 127 -10.33 -1.88 15.61
N PRO A 128 -9.05 -2.18 15.30
CA PRO A 128 -8.62 -2.98 14.16
C PRO A 128 -9.25 -4.38 14.12
N GLN A 129 -9.42 -5.01 15.29
CA GLN A 129 -10.04 -6.35 15.37
C GLN A 129 -11.52 -6.28 15.01
N LYS A 130 -12.24 -5.29 15.54
CA LYS A 130 -13.66 -5.09 15.23
C LYS A 130 -13.85 -4.75 13.76
N ALA A 131 -13.00 -3.90 13.19
CA ALA A 131 -13.05 -3.55 11.78
C ALA A 131 -12.77 -4.75 10.86
N PHE A 132 -11.89 -5.66 11.25
CA PHE A 132 -11.67 -6.92 10.54
C PHE A 132 -12.92 -7.81 10.56
N PHE A 133 -13.50 -8.05 11.74
CA PHE A 133 -14.72 -8.87 11.87
C PHE A 133 -15.95 -8.24 11.17
N GLN A 134 -16.00 -6.91 11.08
CA GLN A 134 -17.02 -6.17 10.34
C GLN A 134 -16.81 -6.18 8.82
N GLY A 135 -15.67 -6.69 8.33
CA GLY A 135 -15.33 -6.68 6.91
C GLY A 135 -14.86 -5.32 6.37
N LYS A 136 -14.63 -4.33 7.25
CA LYS A 136 -14.05 -3.02 6.89
C LYS A 136 -12.56 -3.13 6.58
N ILE A 137 -11.89 -4.08 7.23
CA ILE A 137 -10.49 -4.42 6.98
C ILE A 137 -10.44 -5.85 6.50
N LYS A 138 -9.68 -6.08 5.42
CA LYS A 138 -9.33 -7.42 4.97
C LYS A 138 -7.84 -7.65 5.18
N ILE A 139 -7.50 -8.75 5.81
CA ILE A 139 -6.11 -9.17 6.05
C ILE A 139 -5.83 -10.38 5.17
N GLN A 140 -4.69 -10.38 4.49
CA GLN A 140 -4.20 -11.51 3.70
C GLN A 140 -2.74 -11.79 4.07
N GLY A 141 -2.30 -13.04 3.92
CA GLY A 141 -0.93 -13.45 4.26
C GLY A 141 -0.80 -14.05 5.66
N ASN A 142 0.30 -13.73 6.34
CA ASN A 142 0.65 -14.32 7.63
C ASN A 142 -0.18 -13.72 8.78
N MET A 143 -1.23 -14.44 9.18
CA MET A 143 -2.11 -14.01 10.27
C MET A 143 -1.39 -13.89 11.63
N GLY A 144 -0.35 -14.70 11.88
CA GLY A 144 0.43 -14.58 13.12
C GLY A 144 1.16 -13.25 13.22
N LEU A 145 1.76 -12.78 12.11
CA LEU A 145 2.34 -11.44 12.04
C LEU A 145 1.30 -10.33 12.13
N ALA A 146 0.11 -10.54 11.55
CA ALA A 146 -0.99 -9.59 11.66
C ALA A 146 -1.52 -9.43 13.10
N MET A 147 -1.63 -10.52 13.85
CA MET A 147 -2.02 -10.49 15.27
C MET A 147 -0.96 -9.77 16.11
N LYS A 148 0.32 -10.07 15.92
CA LYS A 148 1.42 -9.35 16.61
C LYS A 148 1.40 -7.85 16.34
N LEU A 149 1.16 -7.43 15.09
CA LEU A 149 1.01 -6.02 14.75
C LEU A 149 -0.20 -5.39 15.47
N THR A 150 -1.30 -6.12 15.55
CA THR A 150 -2.52 -5.66 16.24
C THR A 150 -2.27 -5.48 17.74
N ASP A 151 -1.56 -6.42 18.38
CA ASP A 151 -1.19 -6.32 19.80
C ASP A 151 -0.21 -5.16 20.03
N LEU A 152 0.71 -4.92 19.10
CA LEU A 152 1.59 -3.75 19.13
C LEU A 152 0.80 -2.45 19.07
N GLN A 153 -0.14 -2.35 18.12
CA GLN A 153 -1.00 -1.18 17.98
C GLN A 153 -1.80 -0.92 19.25
N LYS A 154 -2.36 -1.96 19.89
CA LYS A 154 -3.05 -1.84 21.18
C LYS A 154 -2.13 -1.35 22.28
N SER A 155 -0.92 -1.90 22.37
CA SER A 155 0.07 -1.48 23.38
C SER A 155 0.53 -0.04 23.16
N ALA A 156 0.64 0.43 21.92
CA ALA A 156 0.97 1.81 21.60
C ALA A 156 -0.20 2.76 21.90
N ALA A 157 -1.42 2.39 21.50
CA ALA A 157 -2.63 3.16 21.77
C ALA A 157 -2.90 3.32 23.27
N GLY A 158 -2.75 2.24 24.06
CA GLY A 158 -2.92 2.28 25.52
C GLY A 158 -1.93 3.21 26.23
N LYS A 159 -0.73 3.40 25.68
CA LYS A 159 0.24 4.39 26.20
C LYS A 159 -0.16 5.82 25.87
N ILE A 160 -0.76 6.05 24.70
CA ILE A 160 -1.25 7.38 24.29
C ILE A 160 -2.47 7.79 25.14
N ASP A 161 -3.38 6.88 25.46
CA ASP A 161 -4.51 7.14 26.36
C ASP A 161 -4.05 7.40 27.81
N ALA A 162 -3.03 6.66 28.28
CA ALA A 162 -2.47 6.85 29.62
C ALA A 162 -1.73 8.19 29.79
N ILE A 163 -1.24 8.79 28.70
CA ILE A 163 -0.62 10.13 28.72
C ILE A 163 -1.68 11.25 28.65
N ARG A 164 -2.90 10.92 28.23
CA ARG A 164 -4.01 11.88 28.09
C ARG A 164 -4.95 11.93 29.32
N SER A 165 -4.86 10.95 30.23
CA SER A 165 -5.56 10.94 31.52
C SER A 165 -4.72 11.59 32.62
#